data_AF-A0A1F5CBT4-F1
#
_entry.id   AF-A0A1F5CBT4-F1
#
_cell.length_a   1.000
_cell.length_b   1.000
_cell.length_c   1.000
_cell.angle_alpha   90.00
_cell.angle_beta   90.00
_cell.angle_gamma   90.00
#
_symmetry.space_group_name_H-M   'P 1'
#
loop_
_entity.id
_entity.type
_entity.pdbx_description
1 polymer ?
#
loop_
_entity_poly.entity_id
_entity_poly.type
_entity_poly.pdbx_seq_one_letter_code
_entity_poly.pdbx_strand_id
1 'polypeptide(L)'
;MDEIIFKKRDFWLAILSGELVAWLSWPVLKNLKILDILAGFGIGTFSFSVFWLLFIPAGAIFALYLFFLLARSKNRPGFFQLGKYGVVGVLNTFMDGGIFNLLVLITGIAAGWQAIGFRIVSFTVTIINSFFWNKFWTFKAGGEAGGQAVKFFFISTTVALINLGIFAVLINVIGAPFGIDIKIWANISIALTIITAFFGNFFGYKFIVFKK
;
A
#
# COMPACT_ATOMS: atom_id res chain seq x y z
N MET A 1 -20.14 -21.34 16.34
CA MET A 1 -19.12 -20.75 15.46
C MET A 1 -19.64 -19.39 15.06
N ASP A 2 -18.90 -18.32 15.32
CA ASP A 2 -19.42 -16.94 15.18
C ASP A 2 -19.91 -16.67 13.75
N GLU A 3 -21.07 -16.04 13.64
CA GLU A 3 -21.66 -15.67 12.36
C GLU A 3 -20.78 -14.63 11.63
N ILE A 4 -20.42 -14.93 10.38
CA ILE A 4 -19.63 -14.02 9.55
C ILE A 4 -20.58 -12.94 9.02
N ILE A 5 -20.52 -11.75 9.62
CA ILE A 5 -21.40 -10.61 9.31
C ILE A 5 -20.58 -9.45 8.73
N PHE A 6 -21.06 -8.90 7.60
CA PHE A 6 -20.53 -7.67 7.03
C PHE A 6 -21.11 -6.47 7.79
N LYS A 7 -20.29 -5.76 8.56
CA LYS A 7 -20.77 -4.65 9.41
C LYS A 7 -20.80 -3.34 8.63
N LYS A 8 -21.69 -2.41 9.01
CA LYS A 8 -21.69 -1.02 8.48
C LYS A 8 -20.31 -0.35 8.61
N ARG A 9 -19.56 -0.66 9.68
CA ARG A 9 -18.19 -0.20 9.87
C ARG A 9 -17.23 -0.70 8.79
N ASP A 10 -17.38 -1.94 8.32
CA ASP A 10 -16.51 -2.51 7.28
C ASP A 10 -16.74 -1.82 5.93
N PHE A 11 -17.99 -1.47 5.62
CA PHE A 11 -18.35 -0.67 4.45
C PHE A 11 -17.63 0.68 4.44
N TRP A 12 -17.79 1.47 5.50
CA TRP A 12 -17.22 2.83 5.57
C TRP A 12 -15.70 2.83 5.61
N LEU A 13 -15.07 1.87 6.29
CA LEU A 13 -13.62 1.77 6.33
C LEU A 13 -13.04 1.36 4.96
N ALA A 14 -13.76 0.53 4.18
CA ALA A 14 -13.36 0.22 2.81
C ALA A 14 -13.49 1.44 1.88
N ILE A 15 -14.58 2.20 1.98
CA ILE A 15 -14.75 3.48 1.25
C ILE A 15 -13.61 4.42 1.58
N LEU A 16 -13.39 4.70 2.86
CA LEU A 16 -12.37 5.63 3.32
C LEU A 16 -10.97 5.21 2.84
N SER A 17 -10.66 3.91 2.90
CA SER A 17 -9.41 3.38 2.37
C SER A 17 -9.26 3.66 0.88
N GLY A 18 -10.30 3.41 0.10
CA GLY A 18 -10.29 3.64 -1.35
C GLY A 18 -10.20 5.13 -1.71
N GLU A 19 -10.87 6.01 -0.98
CA GLU A 19 -10.76 7.46 -1.17
C GLU A 19 -9.33 7.93 -0.92
N LEU A 20 -8.74 7.52 0.21
CA LEU A 20 -7.35 7.83 0.52
C LEU A 20 -6.41 7.32 -0.56
N VAL A 21 -6.59 6.09 -1.05
CA VAL A 21 -5.81 5.53 -2.17
C VAL A 21 -5.95 6.38 -3.44
N ALA A 22 -7.16 6.81 -3.79
CA ALA A 22 -7.41 7.63 -4.96
C ALA A 22 -6.62 8.95 -4.89
N TRP A 23 -6.67 9.66 -3.75
CA TRP A 23 -5.90 10.89 -3.55
C TRP A 23 -4.39 10.66 -3.52
N LEU A 24 -3.94 9.65 -2.79
CA LEU A 24 -2.52 9.30 -2.65
C LEU A 24 -1.90 8.81 -3.96
N SER A 25 -2.71 8.32 -4.90
CA SER A 25 -2.23 7.95 -6.23
C SER A 25 -1.88 9.16 -7.09
N TRP A 26 -2.41 10.35 -6.81
CA TRP A 26 -2.25 11.51 -7.68
C TRP A 26 -0.80 11.94 -7.91
N PRO A 27 0.05 12.08 -6.87
CA PRO A 27 1.47 12.39 -7.06
C PRO A 27 2.20 11.31 -7.85
N VAL A 28 1.82 10.04 -7.67
CA VAL A 28 2.39 8.89 -8.39
C VAL A 28 2.07 9.01 -9.88
N LEU A 29 0.78 9.19 -10.22
CA LEU A 29 0.31 9.34 -11.60
C LEU A 29 0.98 10.50 -12.33
N LYS A 30 1.19 11.62 -11.63
CA LYS A 30 1.85 12.80 -12.18
C LYS A 30 3.35 12.58 -12.43
N ASN A 31 4.08 12.00 -11.47
CA ASN A 31 5.50 11.69 -11.66
C ASN A 31 5.75 10.59 -12.70
N LEU A 32 4.77 9.71 -12.92
CA LEU A 32 4.80 8.70 -13.98
C LEU A 32 4.35 9.22 -15.36
N LYS A 33 3.96 10.50 -15.47
CA LYS A 33 3.42 11.10 -16.71
C LYS A 33 2.18 10.39 -17.25
N ILE A 34 1.45 9.65 -16.40
CA ILE A 34 0.23 8.93 -16.81
C ILE A 34 -0.84 9.92 -17.24
N LEU A 35 -0.93 11.07 -16.57
CA LEU A 35 -1.90 12.11 -16.93
C LEU A 35 -1.62 12.70 -18.32
N ASP A 36 -0.35 12.86 -18.69
CA ASP A 36 0.05 13.36 -20.01
C ASP A 36 -0.27 12.33 -21.10
N ILE A 37 -0.02 11.05 -20.82
CA ILE A 37 -0.38 9.94 -21.71
C ILE A 37 -1.90 9.91 -21.95
N LEU A 38 -2.70 9.99 -20.87
CA LEU A 38 -4.16 10.02 -20.96
C LEU A 38 -4.67 11.23 -21.76
N ALA A 39 -4.07 12.40 -21.56
CA ALA A 39 -4.40 13.60 -22.35
C ALA A 39 -4.11 13.39 -23.85
N GLY A 40 -3.04 12.66 -24.20
CA GLY A 40 -2.74 12.26 -25.58
C GLY A 40 -3.80 11.38 -26.23
N PHE A 41 -4.57 10.62 -25.44
CA PHE A 41 -5.73 9.85 -25.89
C PHE A 41 -7.06 10.63 -25.84
N GLY A 42 -7.02 11.93 -25.55
CA GLY A 42 -8.21 12.78 -25.43
C GLY A 42 -8.95 12.66 -24.10
N ILE A 43 -8.36 11.99 -23.10
CA ILE A 43 -8.96 11.87 -21.76
C ILE A 43 -8.52 13.07 -20.92
N GLY A 44 -9.46 13.98 -20.65
CA GLY A 44 -9.21 15.15 -19.81
C GLY A 44 -8.90 14.78 -18.36
N THR A 45 -7.96 15.50 -17.75
CA THR A 45 -7.56 15.35 -16.34
C THR A 45 -8.76 15.36 -15.40
N PHE A 46 -9.69 16.31 -15.58
CA PHE A 46 -10.89 16.42 -14.73
C PHE A 46 -11.76 15.17 -14.80
N SER A 47 -12.10 14.70 -16.02
CA SER A 47 -12.92 13.52 -16.23
C SER A 47 -12.27 12.26 -15.65
N PHE A 48 -10.96 12.11 -15.84
CA PHE A 48 -10.21 11.01 -15.24
C PHE A 48 -10.21 11.09 -13.71
N SER A 49 -9.99 12.26 -13.11
CA SER A 49 -9.99 12.44 -11.66
C SER A 49 -11.35 12.09 -11.05
N VAL A 50 -12.46 12.53 -11.65
CA VAL A 50 -13.82 12.19 -11.19
C VAL A 50 -14.06 10.68 -11.29
N PHE A 51 -13.70 10.07 -12.42
CA PHE A 51 -13.79 8.62 -12.59
C PHE A 51 -12.98 7.88 -11.52
N TRP A 52 -11.73 8.30 -11.31
CA TRP A 52 -10.80 7.63 -10.39
C TRP A 52 -11.25 7.71 -8.93
N LEU A 53 -11.75 8.88 -8.50
CA LEU A 53 -12.31 9.09 -7.16
C LEU A 53 -13.53 8.22 -6.89
N LEU A 54 -14.33 7.88 -7.90
CA LEU A 54 -15.48 6.98 -7.73
C LEU A 54 -15.08 5.50 -7.86
N PHE A 55 -14.19 5.20 -8.80
CA PHE A 55 -13.83 3.83 -9.15
C PHE A 55 -13.04 3.12 -8.05
N ILE A 56 -12.08 3.81 -7.41
CA ILE A 56 -11.21 3.18 -6.41
C ILE A 56 -11.98 2.81 -5.11
N PRO A 57 -12.79 3.68 -4.49
CA PRO A 57 -13.62 3.30 -3.34
C PRO A 57 -14.63 2.20 -3.70
N ALA A 58 -15.26 2.27 -4.86
CA ALA A 58 -16.18 1.24 -5.32
C ALA A 58 -15.46 -0.12 -5.45
N GLY A 59 -14.27 -0.13 -6.05
CA GLY A 59 -13.41 -1.30 -6.17
C GLY A 59 -12.99 -1.87 -4.81
N ALA A 60 -12.64 -1.02 -3.85
CA ALA A 60 -12.25 -1.46 -2.50
C ALA A 60 -13.40 -2.15 -1.76
N ILE A 61 -14.62 -1.59 -1.81
CA ILE A 61 -15.82 -2.22 -1.22
C ILE A 61 -16.14 -3.51 -1.95
N PHE A 62 -16.14 -3.50 -3.29
CA PHE A 62 -16.47 -4.66 -4.10
C PHE A 62 -15.53 -5.83 -3.79
N ALA A 63 -14.22 -5.58 -3.78
CA ALA A 63 -13.22 -6.58 -3.41
C ALA A 63 -13.46 -7.11 -1.98
N LEU A 64 -13.68 -6.24 -1.00
CA LEU A 64 -13.96 -6.67 0.38
C LEU A 64 -15.26 -7.51 0.47
N TYR A 65 -16.28 -7.17 -0.31
CA TYR A 65 -17.52 -7.92 -0.38
C TYR A 65 -17.32 -9.32 -0.99
N LEU A 66 -16.47 -9.45 -2.03
CA LEU A 66 -16.10 -10.77 -2.57
C LEU A 66 -15.41 -11.63 -1.50
N PHE A 67 -14.48 -11.07 -0.73
CA PHE A 67 -13.85 -11.79 0.39
C PHE A 67 -14.86 -12.19 1.47
N PHE A 68 -15.87 -11.37 1.73
CA PHE A 68 -16.97 -11.71 2.62
C PHE A 68 -17.82 -12.87 2.09
N LEU A 69 -18.19 -12.87 0.81
CA LEU A 69 -18.93 -13.96 0.18
C LEU A 69 -18.13 -15.28 0.22
N LEU A 70 -16.83 -15.21 -0.07
CA LEU A 70 -15.93 -16.36 0.03
C LEU A 70 -15.83 -16.88 1.47
N ALA A 71 -15.70 -15.98 2.45
CA ALA A 71 -15.67 -16.33 3.86
C ALA A 71 -16.95 -17.02 4.31
N ARG A 72 -18.11 -16.53 3.87
CA ARG A 72 -19.44 -17.09 4.16
C ARG A 72 -19.65 -18.44 3.49
N SER A 73 -19.33 -18.55 2.19
CA SER A 73 -19.46 -19.79 1.42
C SER A 73 -18.58 -20.92 1.97
N LYS A 74 -17.34 -20.61 2.37
CA LYS A 74 -16.40 -21.59 2.95
C LYS A 74 -16.51 -21.72 4.46
N ASN A 75 -17.38 -20.93 5.10
CA ASN A 75 -17.55 -20.84 6.54
C ASN A 75 -16.23 -20.65 7.31
N ARG A 76 -15.32 -19.83 6.75
CA ARG A 76 -13.97 -19.58 7.28
C ARG A 76 -13.75 -18.07 7.47
N PRO A 77 -13.75 -17.56 8.71
CA PRO A 77 -13.62 -16.12 8.98
C PRO A 77 -12.27 -15.54 8.55
N GLY A 78 -11.23 -16.38 8.42
CA GLY A 78 -9.90 -15.98 7.95
C GLY A 78 -9.91 -15.35 6.55
N PHE A 79 -10.82 -15.74 5.65
CA PHE A 79 -10.92 -15.11 4.34
C PHE A 79 -11.41 -13.65 4.42
N PHE A 80 -12.30 -13.34 5.35
CA PHE A 80 -12.77 -11.96 5.51
C PHE A 80 -11.69 -11.08 6.17
N GLN A 81 -10.94 -11.64 7.12
CA GLN A 81 -9.76 -10.97 7.69
C GLN A 81 -8.68 -10.73 6.62
N LEU A 82 -8.46 -11.70 5.73
CA LEU A 82 -7.54 -11.55 4.59
C LEU A 82 -7.99 -10.41 3.66
N GLY A 83 -9.28 -10.31 3.38
CA GLY A 83 -9.83 -9.19 2.59
C GLY A 83 -9.56 -7.83 3.23
N LYS A 84 -9.81 -7.67 4.53
CA LYS A 84 -9.50 -6.43 5.27
C LYS A 84 -8.02 -6.11 5.25
N TYR A 85 -7.18 -7.13 5.50
CA TYR A 85 -5.73 -7.00 5.43
C TYR A 85 -5.28 -6.56 4.03
N GLY A 86 -5.88 -7.11 2.97
CA GLY A 86 -5.63 -6.71 1.59
C GLY A 86 -5.97 -5.24 1.32
N VAL A 87 -7.13 -4.76 1.77
CA VAL A 87 -7.52 -3.34 1.65
C VAL A 87 -6.52 -2.43 2.36
N VAL A 88 -6.12 -2.78 3.59
CA VAL A 88 -5.10 -2.03 4.34
C VAL A 88 -3.73 -2.09 3.65
N GLY A 89 -3.38 -3.24 3.06
CA GLY A 89 -2.15 -3.41 2.28
C GLY A 89 -2.09 -2.47 1.08
N VAL A 90 -3.17 -2.39 0.28
CA VAL A 90 -3.27 -1.45 -0.84
C VAL A 90 -3.15 0.00 -0.35
N LEU A 91 -3.87 0.36 0.72
CA LEU A 91 -3.76 1.69 1.32
C LEU A 91 -2.32 2.00 1.72
N ASN A 92 -1.60 1.06 2.34
CA ASN A 92 -0.21 1.26 2.74
C ASN A 92 0.73 1.42 1.54
N THR A 93 0.54 0.66 0.46
CA THR A 93 1.34 0.82 -0.76
C THR A 93 1.19 2.22 -1.35
N PHE A 94 -0.03 2.73 -1.42
CA PHE A 94 -0.28 4.08 -1.91
C PHE A 94 0.08 5.17 -0.89
N MET A 95 0.03 4.89 0.41
CA MET A 95 0.56 5.80 1.43
C MET A 95 2.07 5.98 1.26
N ASP A 96 2.81 4.88 1.14
CA ASP A 96 4.26 4.91 0.99
C ASP A 96 4.67 5.54 -0.35
N GLY A 97 4.14 5.01 -1.45
CA GLY A 97 4.42 5.53 -2.79
C GLY A 97 3.92 6.95 -2.99
N GLY A 98 2.73 7.27 -2.48
CA GLY A 98 2.10 8.59 -2.61
C GLY A 98 2.85 9.67 -1.84
N ILE A 99 3.25 9.42 -0.59
CA ILE A 99 4.06 10.37 0.20
C ILE A 99 5.42 10.56 -0.46
N PHE A 100 6.09 9.47 -0.86
CA PHE A 100 7.37 9.56 -1.58
C PHE A 100 7.22 10.44 -2.83
N ASN A 101 6.22 10.14 -3.67
CA ASN A 101 6.01 10.90 -4.90
C ASN A 101 5.57 12.34 -4.66
N LEU A 102 4.86 12.63 -3.58
CA LEU A 102 4.52 13.99 -3.19
C LEU A 102 5.80 14.78 -2.86
N LEU A 103 6.71 14.20 -2.08
CA LEU A 103 8.01 14.81 -1.77
C LEU A 103 8.86 15.01 -3.03
N VAL A 104 8.90 14.02 -3.93
CA VAL A 104 9.55 14.14 -5.25
C VAL A 104 8.91 15.24 -6.11
N LEU A 105 7.57 15.37 -6.06
CA LEU A 105 6.84 16.36 -6.85
C LEU A 105 7.13 17.79 -6.37
N ILE A 106 7.19 18.00 -5.05
CA ILE A 106 7.46 19.30 -4.43
C ILE A 106 8.93 19.70 -4.60
N THR A 107 9.86 18.76 -4.46
CA THR A 107 11.30 19.06 -4.47
C THR A 107 11.96 18.91 -5.84
N GLY A 108 11.35 18.14 -6.75
CA GLY A 108 11.95 17.73 -8.02
C GLY A 108 13.01 16.63 -7.88
N ILE A 109 13.35 16.20 -6.66
CA ILE A 109 14.46 15.27 -6.41
C ILE A 109 13.95 13.85 -6.32
N ALA A 110 14.42 12.97 -7.20
CA ALA A 110 14.04 11.55 -7.24
C ALA A 110 15.22 10.58 -7.03
N ALA A 111 16.44 11.10 -6.81
CA ALA A 111 17.65 10.32 -6.60
C ALA A 111 18.54 10.91 -5.50
N GLY A 112 19.61 10.18 -5.15
CA GLY A 112 20.56 10.59 -4.13
C GLY A 112 20.09 10.34 -2.69
N TRP A 113 20.82 10.90 -1.74
CA TRP A 113 20.55 10.76 -0.31
C TRP A 113 19.20 11.35 0.11
N GLN A 114 18.77 12.44 -0.54
CA GLN A 114 17.47 13.04 -0.28
C GLN A 114 16.32 12.09 -0.64
N ALA A 115 16.40 11.38 -1.76
CA ALA A 115 15.39 10.38 -2.15
C ALA A 115 15.31 9.21 -1.16
N ILE A 116 16.45 8.78 -0.60
CA ILE A 116 16.48 7.81 0.50
C ILE A 116 15.78 8.38 1.73
N GLY A 117 16.06 9.64 2.09
CA GLY A 117 15.36 10.34 3.17
C GLY A 117 13.84 10.36 2.98
N PHE A 118 13.37 10.62 1.75
CA PHE A 118 11.94 10.59 1.42
C PHE A 118 11.33 9.21 1.62
N ARG A 119 12.04 8.13 1.25
CA ARG A 119 11.61 6.75 1.48
C ARG A 119 11.52 6.42 2.97
N ILE A 120 12.45 6.90 3.79
CA ILE A 120 12.40 6.72 5.25
C ILE A 120 11.14 7.40 5.80
N VAL A 121 10.91 8.66 5.45
CA VAL A 121 9.72 9.42 5.90
C VAL A 121 8.43 8.73 5.46
N SER A 122 8.32 8.37 4.18
CA SER A 122 7.12 7.73 3.64
C SER A 122 6.83 6.39 4.31
N PHE A 123 7.88 5.58 4.54
CA PHE A 123 7.76 4.31 5.23
C PHE A 123 7.36 4.47 6.70
N THR A 124 7.95 5.41 7.44
CA THR A 124 7.61 5.67 8.84
C THR A 124 6.15 6.06 9.01
N VAL A 125 5.63 6.95 8.16
CA VAL A 125 4.21 7.31 8.19
C VAL A 125 3.34 6.10 7.86
N THR A 126 3.73 5.33 6.85
CA THR A 126 2.99 4.15 6.39
C THR A 126 2.89 3.07 7.46
N ILE A 127 3.98 2.75 8.16
CA ILE A 127 3.95 1.68 9.17
C ILE A 127 3.13 2.07 10.40
N ILE A 128 3.14 3.34 10.80
CA ILE A 128 2.29 3.86 11.88
C ILE A 128 0.81 3.76 11.46
N ASN A 129 0.47 4.20 10.25
CA ASN A 129 -0.89 4.07 9.71
C ASN A 129 -1.33 2.60 9.68
N SER A 130 -0.50 1.73 9.12
CA SER A 130 -0.75 0.28 9.02
C SER A 130 -1.12 -0.34 10.35
N PHE A 131 -0.43 0.04 11.43
CA PHE A 131 -0.71 -0.47 12.76
C PHE A 131 -2.10 -0.10 13.25
N PHE A 132 -2.51 1.16 13.11
CA PHE A 132 -3.83 1.59 13.56
C PHE A 132 -4.96 0.91 12.80
N TRP A 133 -4.83 0.81 11.47
CA TRP A 133 -5.80 0.10 10.64
C TRP A 133 -5.89 -1.38 11.01
N ASN A 134 -4.75 -2.06 11.12
CA ASN A 134 -4.74 -3.49 11.44
C ASN A 134 -5.22 -3.79 12.86
N LYS A 135 -4.83 -2.97 13.85
CA LYS A 135 -5.25 -3.12 15.25
C LYS A 135 -6.74 -2.87 15.45
N PHE A 136 -7.27 -1.81 14.85
CA PHE A 136 -8.65 -1.41 15.13
C PHE A 136 -9.68 -2.05 14.18
N TRP A 137 -9.29 -2.45 12.97
CA TRP A 137 -10.21 -2.97 11.95
C TRP A 137 -9.98 -4.43 11.59
N THR A 138 -8.75 -4.80 11.20
CA THR A 138 -8.44 -6.13 10.63
C THR A 138 -8.48 -7.22 11.68
N PHE A 139 -7.71 -7.07 12.76
CA PHE A 139 -7.53 -8.07 13.81
C PHE A 139 -8.14 -7.51 15.10
N LYS A 140 -9.45 -7.72 15.29
CA LYS A 140 -10.11 -7.44 16.58
C LYS A 140 -9.60 -8.43 17.64
N ALA A 141 -8.39 -8.23 18.14
CA ALA A 141 -7.76 -9.14 19.10
C ALA A 141 -8.25 -8.83 20.52
N GLY A 142 -8.83 -9.84 21.18
CA GLY A 142 -9.15 -9.87 22.61
C GLY A 142 -8.12 -10.66 23.44
N GLY A 143 -6.83 -10.60 23.07
CA GLY A 143 -5.70 -11.23 23.79
C GLY A 143 -4.46 -10.33 23.74
N GLU A 144 -3.33 -10.71 24.37
CA GLU A 144 -2.09 -9.90 24.58
C GLU A 144 -1.58 -9.19 23.30
N ALA A 145 -2.19 -8.06 23.00
CA ALA A 145 -2.04 -7.33 21.74
C ALA A 145 -0.64 -6.72 21.55
N GLY A 146 0.15 -6.62 22.63
CA GLY A 146 1.50 -6.06 22.60
C GLY A 146 2.51 -6.98 21.90
N GLY A 147 2.52 -8.28 22.21
CA GLY A 147 3.54 -9.20 21.69
C GLY A 147 3.44 -9.49 20.20
N GLN A 148 2.21 -9.57 19.65
CA GLN A 148 1.99 -9.76 18.21
C GLN A 148 2.24 -8.49 17.41
N ALA A 149 1.90 -7.33 17.96
CA ALA A 149 2.21 -6.03 17.36
C ALA A 149 3.72 -5.81 17.26
N VAL A 150 4.48 -6.08 18.32
CA VAL A 150 5.95 -5.95 18.31
C VAL A 150 6.58 -6.86 17.25
N LYS A 151 6.11 -8.12 17.12
CA LYS A 151 6.58 -9.03 16.06
C LYS A 151 6.22 -8.54 14.65
N PHE A 152 5.00 -8.01 14.47
CA PHE A 152 4.55 -7.42 13.21
C PHE A 152 5.41 -6.22 12.80
N PHE A 153 5.64 -5.28 13.73
CA PHE A 153 6.49 -4.12 13.49
C PHE A 153 7.93 -4.52 13.21
N PHE A 154 8.48 -5.48 13.96
CA PHE A 154 9.84 -5.97 13.75
C PHE A 154 10.04 -6.53 12.34
N ILE A 155 9.12 -7.41 11.89
CA ILE A 155 9.19 -8.00 10.54
C ILE A 155 8.95 -6.93 9.46
N SER A 156 7.94 -6.09 9.63
CA SER A 156 7.65 -4.99 8.69
C SER A 156 8.85 -4.06 8.53
N THR A 157 9.53 -3.72 9.62
CA THR A 157 10.72 -2.86 9.62
C THR A 157 11.89 -3.56 8.96
N THR A 158 12.11 -4.84 9.24
CA THR A 158 13.18 -5.63 8.61
C THR A 158 13.00 -5.70 7.10
N VAL A 159 11.79 -6.02 6.62
CA VAL A 159 11.47 -6.04 5.19
C VAL A 159 11.63 -4.66 4.56
N ALA A 160 11.25 -3.60 5.27
CA ALA A 160 11.41 -2.24 4.79
C ALA A 160 12.86 -1.79 4.68
N LEU A 161 13.74 -2.20 5.60
CA LEU A 161 15.18 -1.94 5.50
C LEU A 161 15.78 -2.62 4.28
N ILE A 162 15.37 -3.86 3.98
CA ILE A 162 15.76 -4.56 2.75
C ILE A 162 15.26 -3.78 1.53
N ASN A 163 14.00 -3.36 1.52
CA ASN A 163 13.42 -2.57 0.43
C ASN A 163 14.12 -1.22 0.24
N LEU A 164 14.52 -0.56 1.33
CA LEU A 164 15.29 0.68 1.29
C LEU A 164 16.67 0.44 0.68
N GLY A 165 17.33 -0.67 1.04
CA GLY A 165 18.60 -1.08 0.44
C GLY A 165 18.47 -1.36 -1.07
N ILE A 166 17.45 -2.12 -1.48
CA ILE A 166 17.15 -2.37 -2.90
C ILE A 166 16.94 -1.04 -3.63
N PHE A 167 16.09 -0.16 -3.10
CA PHE A 167 15.83 1.15 -3.69
C PHE A 167 17.11 1.98 -3.81
N ALA A 168 17.94 2.02 -2.76
CA ALA A 168 19.21 2.75 -2.77
C ALA A 168 20.18 2.22 -3.84
N VAL A 169 20.27 0.90 -4.02
CA VAL A 169 21.10 0.31 -5.07
C VAL A 169 20.57 0.67 -6.45
N LEU A 170 19.26 0.50 -6.69
CA LEU A 170 18.66 0.80 -7.99
C LEU A 170 18.82 2.28 -8.37
N ILE A 171 18.68 3.19 -7.41
CA ILE A 171 18.68 4.64 -7.67
C ILE A 171 20.08 5.25 -7.69
N ASN A 172 20.97 4.85 -6.79
CA ASN A 172 22.28 5.50 -6.63
C ASN A 172 23.45 4.70 -7.22
N VAL A 173 23.31 3.39 -7.44
CA VAL A 173 24.37 2.54 -8.00
C VAL A 173 24.09 2.21 -9.46
N ILE A 174 22.90 1.68 -9.75
CA ILE A 174 22.51 1.36 -11.14
C ILE A 174 22.16 2.64 -11.90
N GLY A 175 21.41 3.53 -11.26
CA GLY A 175 20.92 4.75 -11.89
C GLY A 175 19.82 4.48 -12.92
N ALA A 176 19.21 5.56 -13.42
CA ALA A 176 18.20 5.43 -14.46
C ALA A 176 18.83 4.96 -15.78
N PRO A 177 18.27 3.92 -16.44
CA PRO A 177 18.71 3.53 -17.78
C PRO A 177 18.55 4.67 -18.78
N PHE A 178 19.35 4.66 -19.85
CA PHE A 178 19.31 5.69 -20.89
C PHE A 178 17.89 5.86 -21.46
N GLY A 179 17.43 7.11 -21.53
CA GLY A 179 16.09 7.45 -22.03
C GLY A 179 14.95 7.30 -21.01
N ILE A 180 15.22 6.80 -19.80
CA ILE A 180 14.22 6.70 -18.73
C ILE A 180 14.34 7.89 -17.78
N ASP A 181 13.22 8.58 -17.55
CA ASP A 181 13.11 9.67 -16.58
C ASP A 181 13.40 9.15 -15.16
N ILE A 182 14.23 9.87 -14.40
CA ILE A 182 14.62 9.45 -13.04
C ILE A 182 13.41 9.27 -12.09
N LYS A 183 12.33 10.04 -12.27
CA LYS A 183 11.10 9.89 -11.48
C LYS A 183 10.37 8.60 -11.83
N ILE A 184 10.37 8.21 -13.10
CA ILE A 184 9.83 6.92 -13.56
C ILE A 184 10.69 5.80 -13.01
N TRP A 185 12.02 5.91 -13.10
CA TRP A 185 12.94 4.90 -12.56
C TRP A 185 12.81 4.71 -11.04
N ALA A 186 12.62 5.80 -10.28
CA ALA A 186 12.32 5.73 -8.86
C ALA A 186 11.05 4.95 -8.55
N ASN A 187 9.98 5.15 -9.33
CA ASN A 187 8.73 4.42 -9.15
C ASN A 187 8.84 2.95 -9.58
N ILE A 188 9.59 2.64 -10.65
CA ILE A 188 9.92 1.26 -11.04
C ILE A 188 10.68 0.58 -9.89
N SER A 189 11.65 1.27 -9.31
CA SER A 189 12.43 0.77 -8.18
C SER A 189 11.54 0.43 -6.99
N ILE A 190 10.58 1.32 -6.65
CA ILE A 190 9.58 1.06 -5.60
C ILE A 190 8.71 -0.15 -5.98
N ALA A 191 8.23 -0.24 -7.22
CA ALA A 191 7.38 -1.35 -7.67
C ALA A 191 8.10 -2.71 -7.56
N LEU A 192 9.39 -2.77 -7.88
CA LEU A 192 10.20 -3.98 -7.70
C LEU A 192 10.29 -4.41 -6.23
N THR A 193 10.29 -3.45 -5.29
CA THR A 193 10.28 -3.77 -3.85
C THR A 193 8.94 -4.33 -3.35
N ILE A 194 7.84 -4.18 -4.11
CA ILE A 194 6.54 -4.77 -3.75
C ILE A 194 6.62 -6.29 -3.72
N ILE A 195 7.42 -6.90 -4.61
CA ILE A 195 7.64 -8.35 -4.64
C ILE A 195 8.32 -8.80 -3.35
N THR A 196 9.41 -8.12 -2.96
CA THR A 196 10.12 -8.36 -1.71
C THR A 196 9.23 -8.12 -0.50
N ALA A 197 8.40 -7.07 -0.52
CA ALA A 197 7.42 -6.78 0.52
C ALA A 197 6.38 -7.90 0.64
N PHE A 198 5.86 -8.37 -0.50
CA PHE A 198 4.86 -9.42 -0.53
C PHE A 198 5.40 -10.73 0.04
N PHE A 199 6.54 -11.22 -0.48
CA PHE A 199 7.14 -12.48 -0.03
C PHE A 199 7.74 -12.37 1.37
N GLY A 200 8.46 -11.29 1.67
CA GLY A 200 9.09 -11.06 2.97
C GLY A 200 8.06 -10.97 4.10
N ASN A 201 6.98 -10.23 3.89
CA ASN A 201 5.90 -10.14 4.88
C ASN A 201 5.09 -11.44 4.93
N PHE A 202 4.75 -12.06 3.79
CA PHE A 202 3.98 -13.30 3.78
C PHE A 202 4.72 -14.45 4.49
N PHE A 203 5.99 -14.69 4.15
CA PHE A 203 6.78 -15.75 4.77
C PHE A 203 7.20 -15.40 6.19
N GLY A 204 7.53 -14.13 6.48
CA GLY A 204 7.80 -13.67 7.84
C GLY A 204 6.59 -13.88 8.76
N TYR A 205 5.39 -13.50 8.32
CA TYR A 205 4.19 -13.72 9.10
C TYR A 205 3.82 -15.19 9.22
N LYS A 206 3.90 -15.96 8.13
CA LYS A 206 3.56 -17.39 8.14
C LYS A 206 4.51 -18.22 9.00
N PHE A 207 5.82 -18.00 8.95
CA PHE A 207 6.80 -18.88 9.60
C PHE A 207 7.32 -18.36 10.95
N ILE A 208 7.24 -17.06 11.21
CA ILE A 208 7.80 -16.45 12.43
C ILE A 208 6.69 -15.99 13.39
N VAL A 209 5.61 -15.37 12.88
CA VAL A 209 4.54 -14.82 13.72
C VAL A 209 3.49 -15.87 14.07
N PHE A 210 2.98 -16.56 13.06
CA PHE A 210 1.95 -17.58 13.22
C PHE A 210 2.57 -18.97 13.19
N LYS A 211 3.41 -19.28 14.18
CA LYS A 211 3.83 -20.66 14.41
C LYS A 211 2.59 -21.51 14.74
N LYS A 212 2.10 -22.24 13.75
CA LYS A 212 1.43 -23.52 13.93
C LYS A 212 2.23 -24.56 13.17
#